data_AF-A0A6A4V253-F1
#
_entry.id   AF-A0A6A4V253-F1
#
_cell.length_a   1.000
_cell.length_b   1.000
_cell.length_c   1.000
_cell.angle_alpha   90.00
_cell.angle_beta   90.00
_cell.angle_gamma   90.00
#
_symmetry.space_group_name_H-M   'P 1'
#
loop_
_entity.id
_entity.type
_entity.pdbx_description
1 polymer ?
#
loop_
_entity_poly.entity_id
_entity_poly.type
_entity_poly.pdbx_seq_one_letter_code
_entity_poly.pdbx_strand_id
1 'polypeptide(L)'
;MGRNKRKNNSPLQRDESKSRRTADENVDDVDADGCSQGGQEDQIAELKEFIRNENARSNKSLAQEIRRCNEERLTAIETSLSFAMAANETMAKRLVEVEQRAQRAEENLAHCARRLCLVEEQLDDVQQRELQDWLIFSGPAIPRRSQSGRNEDSSRLLYAIIHQHMGYEMDVAQLREVYRDERQIRVRFSAVGAGSDRYHMVRNKTKLRGTGLYIRERLTPFRQKLFNELMRFKMARQISTVFTRDGTVFAVVGRRDQPRPVRTEAAMERLIRQLMDIELDDRQQMADQDSRRARAIEPEEASRSGTTPARQEGPALATGGDTERSAERHTEQHRPVPAGDRVGAEREEPRQSVGDGVMAVEEAAAELPPADSPPPAGSGSGFGSLSVSGSGGAWTGRRRAPSVGEPQRAPSDGEPRRAPPGGELRAPPGGRSGGCDGRPSAAAERAPVVGEDGRLQALAPSKVRQRFRGDLRQFVTVHSKSD
;
A
#
# COMPACT_ATOMS: atom_id res chain seq x y z
N MET A 1 -27.43 20.74 -5.20
CA MET A 1 -27.98 22.09 -5.44
C MET A 1 -26.80 23.01 -5.75
N GLY A 2 -26.58 23.35 -7.01
CA GLY A 2 -25.44 24.18 -7.44
C GLY A 2 -25.24 24.07 -8.95
N ARG A 3 -26.09 24.74 -9.73
CA ARG A 3 -25.96 24.85 -11.18
C ARG A 3 -24.83 25.84 -11.50
N ASN A 4 -23.66 25.35 -11.91
CA ASN A 4 -22.60 26.22 -12.42
C ASN A 4 -22.89 26.58 -13.88
N LYS A 5 -23.42 27.80 -14.07
CA LYS A 5 -23.51 28.47 -15.37
C LYS A 5 -22.09 28.88 -15.80
N ARG A 6 -21.44 28.11 -16.67
CA ARG A 6 -20.25 28.59 -17.38
C ARG A 6 -20.69 29.45 -18.57
N LYS A 7 -20.21 30.69 -18.57
CA LYS A 7 -20.37 31.65 -19.65
C LYS A 7 -19.36 31.29 -20.73
N ASN A 8 -19.84 30.90 -21.91
CA ASN A 8 -19.02 30.78 -23.11
C ASN A 8 -18.65 32.21 -23.57
N ASN A 9 -17.39 32.59 -23.36
CA ASN A 9 -16.82 33.77 -24.03
C ASN A 9 -16.31 33.32 -25.41
N SER A 10 -17.11 33.57 -26.45
CA SER A 10 -16.66 33.47 -27.84
C SER A 10 -15.73 34.64 -28.17
N PRO A 11 -14.52 34.41 -28.71
CA PRO A 11 -13.63 35.48 -29.15
C PRO A 11 -13.85 35.72 -30.65
N LEU A 12 -15.00 36.26 -31.06
CA LEU A 12 -15.26 36.55 -32.48
C LEU A 12 -16.44 37.51 -32.67
N GLN A 13 -16.42 38.66 -31.99
CA GLN A 13 -17.16 39.84 -32.41
C GLN A 13 -16.32 41.07 -32.07
N ARG A 14 -15.61 41.58 -33.07
CA ARG A 14 -15.15 42.96 -33.05
C ARG A 14 -15.83 43.65 -34.22
N ASP A 15 -17.02 44.16 -33.92
CA ASP A 15 -17.84 44.93 -34.83
C ASP A 15 -17.06 46.14 -35.34
N GLU A 16 -16.94 46.20 -36.66
CA GLU A 16 -16.65 47.41 -37.41
C GLU A 16 -17.83 48.37 -37.23
N SER A 17 -17.66 49.39 -36.40
CA SER A 17 -18.62 50.47 -36.27
C SER A 17 -17.88 51.76 -35.93
N LYS A 18 -17.35 52.41 -36.96
CA LYS A 18 -17.06 53.85 -36.95
C LYS A 18 -17.14 54.39 -38.37
N SER A 19 -18.38 54.41 -38.88
CA SER A 19 -18.78 55.30 -39.96
C SER A 19 -18.59 56.74 -39.47
N ARG A 20 -17.53 57.38 -39.96
CA ARG A 20 -17.22 58.79 -39.70
C ARG A 20 -17.91 59.59 -40.81
N ARG A 21 -18.97 60.29 -40.42
CA ARG A 21 -19.66 61.31 -41.21
C ARG A 21 -18.66 62.23 -41.91
N THR A 22 -18.71 62.29 -43.23
CA THR A 22 -18.23 63.44 -44.00
C THR A 22 -19.39 64.42 -44.13
N ALA A 23 -19.19 65.62 -43.56
CA ALA A 23 -19.93 66.84 -43.90
C ALA A 23 -19.83 67.04 -45.44
N ASP A 24 -20.91 67.35 -46.15
CA ASP A 24 -21.52 68.68 -46.24
C ASP A 24 -20.44 69.77 -46.38
N GLU A 25 -19.85 69.85 -47.56
CA GLU A 25 -19.32 71.11 -48.09
C GLU A 25 -19.96 71.39 -49.45
N ASN A 26 -20.64 72.53 -49.48
CA ASN A 26 -21.24 73.19 -50.62
C ASN A 26 -20.27 73.25 -51.80
N VAL A 27 -20.76 72.97 -53.01
CA VAL A 27 -20.13 73.46 -54.22
C VAL A 27 -21.16 74.26 -54.97
N ASP A 28 -20.77 75.52 -55.18
CA ASP A 28 -21.51 76.63 -55.77
C ASP A 28 -22.18 76.31 -57.11
N ASP A 29 -23.35 76.92 -57.26
CA ASP A 29 -23.99 77.22 -58.52
C ASP A 29 -22.99 77.90 -59.48
N VAL A 30 -22.63 77.20 -60.55
CA VAL A 30 -22.06 77.83 -61.75
C VAL A 30 -23.04 77.56 -62.89
N ASP A 31 -23.86 78.57 -63.14
CA ASP A 31 -24.62 78.73 -64.37
C ASP A 31 -23.64 78.75 -65.56
N ALA A 32 -23.62 77.66 -66.31
CA ALA A 32 -22.96 77.59 -67.62
C ALA A 32 -24.02 77.49 -68.71
N ASP A 33 -24.43 78.69 -69.11
CA ASP A 33 -24.85 79.18 -70.42
C ASP A 33 -25.09 78.16 -71.55
N GLY A 34 -26.24 78.36 -72.20
CA GLY A 34 -26.74 77.53 -73.28
C GLY A 34 -25.90 77.62 -74.55
N CYS A 35 -25.53 76.46 -75.07
CA CYS A 35 -25.27 76.28 -76.49
C CYS A 35 -26.00 75.02 -76.98
N SER A 36 -26.94 75.26 -77.90
CA SER A 36 -27.73 74.30 -78.66
C SER A 36 -26.98 73.00 -79.02
N GLN A 37 -27.34 71.87 -78.40
CA GLN A 37 -26.90 70.52 -78.80
C GLN A 37 -28.05 69.50 -78.73
N GLY A 38 -29.08 69.65 -79.57
CA GLY A 38 -30.18 68.69 -79.70
C GLY A 38 -29.78 67.29 -80.20
N GLY A 39 -28.49 67.03 -80.48
CA GLY A 39 -27.94 65.69 -80.76
C GLY A 39 -27.10 65.08 -79.63
N GLN A 40 -26.79 65.84 -78.57
CA GLN A 40 -26.09 65.33 -77.38
C GLN A 40 -27.03 64.64 -76.40
N GLU A 41 -28.29 65.06 -76.31
CA GLU A 41 -29.25 64.43 -75.39
C GLU A 41 -29.54 62.96 -75.76
N ASP A 42 -29.61 62.65 -77.06
CA ASP A 42 -29.75 61.27 -77.55
C ASP A 42 -28.51 60.43 -77.23
N GLN A 43 -27.30 60.99 -77.40
CA GLN A 43 -26.05 60.32 -77.04
C GLN A 43 -25.93 60.11 -75.52
N ILE A 44 -26.41 61.06 -74.71
CA ILE A 44 -26.46 60.95 -73.25
C ILE A 44 -27.50 59.90 -72.83
N ALA A 45 -28.64 59.81 -73.51
CA ALA A 45 -29.67 58.80 -73.25
C ALA A 45 -29.15 57.39 -73.58
N GLU A 46 -28.50 57.22 -74.74
CA GLU A 46 -27.90 55.96 -75.17
C GLU A 46 -26.75 55.52 -74.25
N LEU A 47 -25.90 56.45 -73.82
CA LEU A 47 -24.86 56.18 -72.81
C LEU A 47 -25.46 55.78 -71.45
N LYS A 48 -26.52 56.46 -71.00
CA LYS A 48 -27.23 56.11 -69.76
C LYS A 48 -27.89 54.73 -69.83
N GLU A 49 -28.38 54.33 -71.00
CA GLU A 49 -28.96 53.00 -71.22
C GLU A 49 -27.88 51.92 -71.29
N PHE A 50 -26.77 52.19 -71.98
CA PHE A 50 -25.59 51.33 -71.99
C PHE A 50 -25.05 51.08 -70.58
N ILE A 51 -24.82 52.15 -69.79
CA ILE A 51 -24.37 52.05 -68.40
C ILE A 51 -25.37 51.25 -67.55
N ARG A 52 -26.68 51.47 -67.72
CA ARG A 52 -27.72 50.69 -67.01
C ARG A 52 -27.67 49.20 -67.39
N ASN A 53 -27.53 48.89 -68.68
CA ASN A 53 -27.46 47.52 -69.17
C ASN A 53 -26.17 46.82 -68.74
N GLU A 54 -25.03 47.52 -68.76
CA GLU A 54 -23.74 46.98 -68.33
C GLU A 54 -23.71 46.77 -66.80
N ASN A 55 -24.23 47.72 -66.02
CA ASN A 55 -24.43 47.55 -64.58
C ASN A 55 -25.37 46.40 -64.26
N ALA A 56 -26.46 46.23 -65.02
CA ALA A 56 -27.38 45.11 -64.83
C ALA A 56 -26.72 43.76 -65.14
N ARG A 57 -25.87 43.68 -66.18
CA ARG A 57 -25.09 42.47 -66.51
C ARG A 57 -24.02 42.18 -65.44
N SER A 58 -23.27 43.20 -65.03
CA SER A 58 -22.24 43.11 -63.98
C SER A 58 -22.85 42.66 -62.64
N ASN A 59 -23.97 43.27 -62.23
CA ASN A 59 -24.68 42.88 -61.00
C ASN A 59 -25.23 41.45 -61.06
N LYS A 60 -25.72 41.00 -62.22
CA LYS A 60 -26.15 39.60 -62.40
C LYS A 60 -24.98 38.63 -62.29
N SER A 61 -23.85 38.93 -62.93
CA SER A 61 -22.61 38.15 -62.85
C SER A 61 -22.08 38.08 -61.42
N LEU A 62 -21.98 39.24 -60.75
CA LEU A 62 -21.55 39.33 -59.36
C LEU A 62 -22.48 38.55 -58.41
N ALA A 63 -23.80 38.66 -58.59
CA ALA A 63 -24.75 37.90 -57.79
C ALA A 63 -24.62 36.38 -58.00
N GLN A 64 -24.33 35.93 -59.24
CA GLN A 64 -24.05 34.53 -59.52
C GLN A 64 -22.74 34.07 -58.86
N GLU A 65 -21.69 34.88 -58.94
CA GLU A 65 -20.40 34.56 -58.31
C GLU A 65 -20.50 34.50 -56.79
N ILE A 66 -21.24 35.43 -56.16
CA ILE A 66 -21.51 35.40 -54.71
C ILE A 66 -22.28 34.14 -54.33
N ARG A 67 -23.27 33.71 -55.13
CA ARG A 67 -24.02 32.47 -54.88
C ARG A 67 -23.09 31.25 -54.99
N ARG A 68 -22.30 31.17 -56.05
CA ARG A 68 -21.31 30.09 -56.24
C ARG A 68 -20.35 30.02 -55.06
N CYS A 69 -19.77 31.15 -54.66
CA CYS A 69 -18.83 31.21 -53.56
C CYS A 69 -19.48 30.83 -52.20
N ASN A 70 -20.75 31.21 -51.98
CA ASN A 70 -21.49 30.78 -50.80
C ASN A 70 -21.81 29.28 -50.79
N GLU A 71 -22.16 28.70 -51.94
CA GLU A 71 -22.40 27.26 -52.10
C GLU A 71 -21.11 26.46 -51.87
N GLU A 72 -19.99 26.89 -52.44
CA GLU A 72 -18.65 26.32 -52.18
C GLU A 72 -18.28 26.41 -50.70
N ARG A 73 -18.57 27.54 -50.04
CA ARG A 73 -18.33 27.69 -48.61
C ARG A 73 -19.22 26.77 -47.77
N LEU A 74 -20.50 26.63 -48.12
CA LEU A 74 -21.44 25.76 -47.42
C LEU A 74 -21.00 24.30 -47.52
N THR A 75 -20.67 23.84 -48.73
CA THR A 75 -20.20 22.47 -48.97
C THR A 75 -18.87 22.18 -48.25
N ALA A 76 -17.95 23.14 -48.18
CA ALA A 76 -16.73 23.03 -47.39
C ALA A 76 -17.02 22.89 -45.88
N ILE A 77 -18.01 23.63 -45.36
CA ILE A 77 -18.44 23.51 -43.96
C ILE A 77 -19.09 22.15 -43.70
N GLU A 78 -19.97 21.68 -44.58
CA GLU A 78 -20.64 20.38 -44.45
C GLU A 78 -19.67 19.21 -44.48
N THR A 79 -18.69 19.25 -45.39
CA THR A 79 -17.63 18.22 -45.47
C THR A 79 -16.73 18.25 -44.23
N SER A 80 -16.34 19.43 -43.75
CA SER A 80 -15.57 19.58 -42.51
C SER A 80 -16.33 19.07 -41.29
N LEU A 81 -17.63 19.38 -41.17
CA LEU A 81 -18.48 18.92 -40.08
C LEU A 81 -18.65 17.39 -40.11
N SER A 82 -18.90 16.83 -41.30
CA SER A 82 -19.04 15.38 -41.49
C SER A 82 -17.75 14.64 -41.09
N PHE A 83 -16.59 15.19 -41.46
CA PHE A 83 -15.30 14.64 -41.05
C PHE A 83 -15.10 14.72 -39.53
N ALA A 84 -15.41 15.86 -38.90
CA ALA A 84 -15.29 16.03 -37.45
C ALA A 84 -16.22 15.08 -36.68
N MET A 85 -17.45 14.86 -37.18
CA MET A 85 -18.39 13.90 -36.59
C MET A 85 -17.87 12.47 -36.69
N ALA A 86 -17.35 12.05 -37.86
CA ALA A 86 -16.76 10.72 -38.03
C ALA A 86 -15.54 10.53 -37.12
N ALA A 87 -14.66 11.53 -37.01
CA ALA A 87 -13.53 11.51 -36.10
C ALA A 87 -13.98 11.35 -34.64
N ASN A 88 -14.97 12.15 -34.20
CA ASN A 88 -15.52 12.05 -32.84
C ASN A 88 -16.14 10.67 -32.57
N GLU A 89 -16.84 10.08 -33.54
CA GLU A 89 -17.40 8.74 -33.40
C GLU A 89 -16.29 7.68 -33.23
N THR A 90 -15.20 7.78 -34.01
CA THR A 90 -14.05 6.86 -33.86
C THR A 90 -13.34 7.03 -32.52
N MET A 91 -13.18 8.26 -32.03
CA MET A 91 -12.60 8.53 -30.71
C MET A 91 -13.49 7.98 -29.59
N ALA A 92 -14.81 8.17 -29.68
CA ALA A 92 -15.76 7.62 -28.72
C ALA A 92 -15.66 6.08 -28.64
N LYS A 93 -15.59 5.40 -29.79
CA LYS A 93 -15.39 3.93 -29.83
C LYS A 93 -14.08 3.51 -29.16
N ARG A 94 -12.97 4.22 -29.46
CA ARG A 94 -11.67 3.95 -28.83
C ARG A 94 -11.66 4.20 -27.33
N LEU A 95 -12.35 5.24 -26.85
CA LEU A 95 -12.46 5.51 -25.42
C LEU A 95 -13.15 4.36 -24.69
N VAL A 96 -14.26 3.84 -25.22
CA VAL A 96 -14.96 2.68 -24.65
C VAL A 96 -14.04 1.46 -24.61
N GLU A 97 -13.26 1.19 -25.66
CA GLU A 97 -12.31 0.08 -25.65
C GLU A 97 -11.21 0.26 -24.58
N VAL A 98 -10.69 1.47 -24.42
CA VAL A 98 -9.67 1.78 -23.41
C VAL A 98 -10.24 1.62 -22.00
N GLU A 99 -11.46 2.10 -21.75
CA GLU A 99 -12.17 1.92 -20.47
C GLU A 99 -12.37 0.43 -20.16
N GLN A 100 -12.81 -0.37 -21.14
CA GLN A 100 -12.95 -1.81 -20.96
C GLN A 100 -11.60 -2.49 -20.67
N ARG A 101 -10.52 -2.08 -21.34
CA ARG A 101 -9.17 -2.60 -21.04
C ARG A 101 -8.71 -2.21 -19.64
N ALA A 102 -9.00 -0.99 -19.20
CA ALA A 102 -8.67 -0.52 -17.87
C ALA A 102 -9.42 -1.32 -16.79
N GLN A 103 -10.73 -1.54 -16.95
CA GLN A 103 -11.53 -2.37 -16.04
C GLN A 103 -10.98 -3.79 -15.92
N ARG A 104 -10.67 -4.44 -17.05
CA ARG A 104 -10.04 -5.78 -17.04
C ARG A 104 -8.68 -5.79 -16.36
N ALA A 105 -7.88 -4.74 -16.53
CA ALA A 105 -6.59 -4.61 -15.86
C ALA A 105 -6.77 -4.48 -14.34
N GLU A 106 -7.75 -3.70 -13.87
CA GLU A 106 -8.08 -3.57 -12.45
C GLU A 106 -8.54 -4.89 -11.83
N GLU A 107 -9.41 -5.64 -12.53
CA GLU A 107 -9.84 -6.98 -12.09
C GLU A 107 -8.66 -7.96 -11.98
N ASN A 108 -7.77 -7.95 -12.97
CA ASN A 108 -6.56 -8.77 -12.97
C ASN A 108 -5.61 -8.37 -11.83
N LEU A 109 -5.41 -7.08 -11.59
CA LEU A 109 -4.58 -6.60 -10.48
C LEU A 109 -5.18 -7.02 -9.14
N ALA A 110 -6.49 -6.92 -8.96
CA ALA A 110 -7.17 -7.37 -7.75
C ALA A 110 -7.04 -8.89 -7.55
N HIS A 111 -7.14 -9.67 -8.62
CA HIS A 111 -6.92 -11.12 -8.58
C HIS A 111 -5.48 -11.48 -8.20
N CYS A 112 -4.49 -10.82 -8.82
CA CYS A 112 -3.07 -11.00 -8.50
C CYS A 112 -2.75 -10.60 -7.05
N ALA A 113 -3.33 -9.50 -6.55
CA ALA A 113 -3.16 -9.07 -5.17
C ALA A 113 -3.68 -10.13 -4.18
N ARG A 114 -4.89 -10.69 -4.42
CA ARG A 114 -5.43 -11.77 -3.59
C ARG A 114 -4.54 -13.02 -3.59
N ARG A 115 -4.03 -13.41 -4.76
CA ARG A 115 -3.10 -14.55 -4.88
C ARG A 115 -1.79 -14.32 -4.13
N LEU A 116 -1.24 -13.12 -4.23
CA LEU A 116 0.01 -12.77 -3.54
C LEU A 116 -0.16 -12.84 -2.02
N CYS A 117 -1.27 -12.33 -1.47
CA CYS A 117 -1.57 -12.47 -0.04
C CYS A 117 -1.62 -13.94 0.40
N LEU A 118 -2.28 -14.82 -0.36
CA LEU A 118 -2.35 -16.25 -0.04
C LEU A 118 -0.96 -16.91 -0.05
N VAL A 119 -0.12 -16.57 -1.02
CA VAL A 119 1.24 -17.12 -1.11
C VAL A 119 2.12 -16.62 0.04
N GLU A 120 2.00 -15.34 0.41
CA GLU A 120 2.72 -14.78 1.57
C GLU A 120 2.30 -15.48 2.88
N GLU A 121 1.00 -15.75 3.07
CA GLU A 121 0.50 -16.51 4.22
C GLU A 121 1.05 -17.94 4.25
N GLN A 122 1.03 -18.64 3.11
CA GLN A 122 1.58 -20.00 3.00
C GLN A 122 3.08 -20.04 3.29
N LEU A 123 3.83 -19.05 2.80
CA LEU A 123 5.26 -18.93 3.05
C LEU A 123 5.53 -18.72 4.54
N ASP A 124 4.78 -17.85 5.21
CA ASP A 124 4.89 -17.64 6.66
C ASP A 124 4.54 -18.92 7.45
N ASP A 125 3.53 -19.69 7.03
CA ASP A 125 3.19 -20.97 7.65
C ASP A 125 4.29 -22.04 7.48
N VAL A 126 4.95 -22.09 6.32
CA VAL A 126 6.12 -22.96 6.10
C VAL A 126 7.27 -22.52 7.00
N GLN A 127 7.61 -21.23 7.00
CA GLN A 127 8.68 -20.70 7.85
C GLN A 127 8.41 -20.92 9.33
N GLN A 128 7.16 -20.73 9.79
CA GLN A 128 6.82 -20.95 11.19
C GLN A 128 6.92 -22.43 11.56
N ARG A 129 6.58 -23.36 10.66
CA ARG A 129 6.76 -24.81 10.89
C ARG A 129 8.22 -25.18 11.09
N GLU A 130 9.14 -24.60 10.32
CA GLU A 130 10.58 -24.79 10.51
C GLU A 130 11.10 -24.24 11.85
N LEU A 131 10.37 -23.27 12.43
CA LEU A 131 10.71 -22.67 13.71
C LEU A 131 9.97 -23.32 14.91
N GLN A 132 9.04 -24.25 14.68
CA GLN A 132 8.22 -24.81 15.75
C GLN A 132 9.05 -25.54 16.80
N ASP A 133 10.12 -26.22 16.41
CA ASP A 133 11.03 -26.94 17.30
C ASP A 133 11.93 -26.02 18.15
N TRP A 134 11.85 -24.70 17.96
CA TRP A 134 12.65 -23.74 18.72
C TRP A 134 11.91 -23.11 19.90
N LEU A 135 12.54 -23.14 21.08
CA LEU A 135 12.16 -22.34 22.23
C LEU A 135 13.26 -21.34 22.59
N ILE A 136 12.83 -20.22 23.17
CA ILE A 136 13.72 -19.19 23.70
C ILE A 136 13.44 -19.05 25.19
N PHE A 137 14.49 -19.29 25.97
CA PHE A 137 14.54 -19.07 27.41
C PHE A 137 15.15 -17.68 27.63
N SER A 138 14.50 -16.86 28.45
CA SER A 138 14.95 -15.50 28.75
C SER A 138 14.57 -15.11 30.17
N GLY A 139 15.21 -14.08 30.73
CA GLY A 139 14.83 -13.49 32.02
C GLY A 139 16.00 -13.41 33.02
N PRO A 140 15.78 -12.79 34.19
CA PRO A 140 16.81 -12.62 35.22
C PRO A 140 17.31 -13.95 35.82
N ALA A 141 16.51 -15.03 35.74
CA ALA A 141 16.95 -16.35 36.19
C ALA A 141 18.08 -16.94 35.32
N ILE A 142 18.31 -16.40 34.12
CA ILE A 142 19.41 -16.83 33.26
C ILE A 142 20.67 -16.00 33.59
N PRO A 143 21.72 -16.62 34.15
CA PRO A 143 22.95 -15.91 34.52
C PRO A 143 23.56 -15.22 33.30
N ARG A 144 24.07 -14.00 33.45
CA ARG A 144 24.77 -13.33 32.33
C ARG A 144 25.97 -14.15 31.90
N ARG A 145 26.15 -14.31 30.58
CA ARG A 145 27.34 -14.97 30.04
C ARG A 145 28.60 -14.26 30.54
N SER A 146 29.49 -14.99 31.22
CA SER A 146 30.76 -14.42 31.69
C SER A 146 31.69 -14.19 30.49
N GLN A 147 32.43 -13.08 30.50
CA GLN A 147 33.38 -12.77 29.41
C GLN A 147 34.51 -13.82 29.28
N SER A 148 34.78 -14.56 30.37
CA SER A 148 35.77 -15.63 30.42
C SER A 148 35.20 -17.01 30.03
N GLY A 149 33.88 -17.16 29.96
CA GLY A 149 33.18 -18.43 29.70
C GLY A 149 33.18 -18.86 28.23
N ARG A 150 34.37 -19.12 27.68
CA ARG A 150 34.52 -19.60 26.28
C ARG A 150 33.91 -21.00 26.07
N ASN A 151 33.80 -21.81 27.13
CA ASN A 151 33.36 -23.21 27.09
C ASN A 151 32.22 -23.53 28.10
N GLU A 152 31.29 -22.60 28.34
CA GLU A 152 30.13 -22.89 29.18
C GLU A 152 29.21 -23.91 28.50
N ASP A 153 28.99 -25.06 29.15
CA ASP A 153 28.04 -26.07 28.68
C ASP A 153 26.61 -25.56 28.87
N SER A 154 26.09 -24.94 27.80
CA SER A 154 24.78 -24.30 27.79
C SER A 154 23.64 -25.30 27.97
N SER A 155 23.84 -26.57 27.59
CA SER A 155 22.85 -27.63 27.77
C SER A 155 22.72 -28.02 29.23
N ARG A 156 23.85 -28.18 29.94
CA ARG A 156 23.85 -28.43 31.40
C ARG A 156 23.28 -27.26 32.19
N LEU A 157 23.64 -26.02 31.81
CA LEU A 157 23.06 -24.83 32.43
C LEU A 157 21.54 -24.81 32.28
N LEU A 158 21.04 -25.06 31.06
CA LEU A 158 19.61 -25.11 30.80
C LEU A 158 18.94 -26.19 31.63
N TYR A 159 19.50 -27.39 31.67
CA TYR A 159 18.99 -28.50 32.50
C TYR A 159 18.87 -28.07 33.96
N ALA A 160 19.93 -27.48 34.54
CA ALA A 160 19.92 -27.01 35.93
C ALA A 160 18.83 -25.95 36.18
N ILE A 161 18.68 -24.98 35.28
CA ILE A 161 17.66 -23.92 35.37
C ILE A 161 16.25 -24.53 35.31
N ILE A 162 16.01 -25.48 34.40
CA ILE A 162 14.69 -26.11 34.24
C ILE A 162 14.37 -27.02 35.42
N HIS A 163 15.33 -27.81 35.89
CA HIS A 163 15.17 -28.63 37.08
C HIS A 163 14.86 -27.75 38.31
N GLN A 164 15.60 -26.66 38.51
CA GLN A 164 15.40 -25.75 39.63
C GLN A 164 14.04 -25.04 39.61
N HIS A 165 13.60 -24.52 38.45
CA HIS A 165 12.41 -23.67 38.38
C HIS A 165 11.12 -24.41 37.98
N MET A 166 11.22 -25.58 37.33
CA MET A 166 10.07 -26.38 36.93
C MET A 166 9.96 -27.71 37.66
N GLY A 167 11.02 -28.18 38.35
CA GLY A 167 11.07 -29.53 38.92
C GLY A 167 10.96 -30.61 37.85
N TYR A 168 11.45 -30.33 36.64
CA TYR A 168 11.34 -31.23 35.49
C TYR A 168 12.72 -31.72 35.04
N GLU A 169 12.86 -33.03 34.92
CA GLU A 169 14.05 -33.68 34.36
C GLU A 169 13.92 -33.73 32.84
N MET A 170 14.66 -32.85 32.17
CA MET A 170 14.72 -32.79 30.71
C MET A 170 15.74 -33.80 30.17
N ASP A 171 15.38 -34.51 29.11
CA ASP A 171 16.31 -35.38 28.39
C ASP A 171 17.20 -34.55 27.47
N VAL A 172 18.49 -34.48 27.80
CA VAL A 172 19.50 -33.74 27.04
C VAL A 172 19.66 -34.31 25.63
N ALA A 173 19.34 -35.59 25.39
CA ALA A 173 19.37 -36.19 24.07
C ALA A 173 18.29 -35.64 23.12
N GLN A 174 17.21 -35.04 23.66
CA GLN A 174 16.21 -34.35 22.85
C GLN A 174 16.66 -32.96 22.37
N LEU A 175 17.80 -32.44 22.86
CA LEU A 175 18.34 -31.16 22.43
C LEU A 175 19.22 -31.35 21.19
N ARG A 176 18.78 -30.82 20.05
CA ARG A 176 19.57 -30.84 18.81
C ARG A 176 20.61 -29.74 18.78
N GLU A 177 20.20 -28.52 19.13
CA GLU A 177 21.05 -27.35 19.07
C GLU A 177 20.75 -26.41 20.23
N VAL A 178 21.79 -25.83 20.83
CA VAL A 178 21.67 -24.87 21.93
C VAL A 178 22.58 -23.68 21.65
N TYR A 179 21.99 -22.49 21.63
CA TYR A 179 22.68 -21.23 21.39
C TYR A 179 22.53 -20.31 22.58
N ARG A 180 23.65 -19.75 23.05
CA ARG A 180 23.71 -18.86 24.21
C ARG A 180 24.01 -17.43 23.78
N ASP A 181 23.03 -16.55 23.95
CA ASP A 181 23.20 -15.09 23.91
C ASP A 181 23.50 -14.54 25.32
N GLU A 182 23.67 -13.25 25.53
CA GLU A 182 24.03 -12.71 26.86
C GLU A 182 23.03 -13.04 27.99
N ARG A 183 21.72 -12.97 27.70
CA ARG A 183 20.62 -13.21 28.66
C ARG A 183 19.52 -14.12 28.12
N GLN A 184 19.78 -14.80 27.01
CA GLN A 184 18.84 -15.72 26.39
C GLN A 184 19.52 -17.02 25.97
N ILE A 185 18.78 -18.13 26.08
CA ILE A 185 19.20 -19.44 25.56
C ILE A 185 18.17 -19.82 24.51
N ARG A 186 18.62 -20.14 23.29
CA ARG A 186 17.75 -20.62 22.21
C ARG A 186 18.05 -22.10 22.02
N VAL A 187 16.99 -22.89 21.96
CA VAL A 187 17.12 -24.35 21.98
C VAL A 187 16.24 -24.91 20.90
N ARG A 188 16.81 -25.81 20.11
CA ARG A 188 16.13 -26.59 19.11
C ARG A 188 15.92 -28.01 19.64
N PHE A 189 14.67 -28.44 19.69
CA PHE A 189 14.30 -29.77 20.14
C PHE A 189 14.22 -30.75 18.97
N SER A 190 14.41 -32.04 19.24
CA SER A 190 14.25 -33.10 18.25
C SER A 190 12.79 -33.42 17.95
N ALA A 191 11.89 -33.20 18.92
CA ALA A 191 10.47 -33.52 18.85
C ALA A 191 9.57 -32.39 19.38
N VAL A 192 8.43 -32.18 18.72
CA VAL A 192 7.52 -31.03 18.96
C VAL A 192 6.17 -31.45 19.55
N GLY A 193 5.77 -32.72 19.33
CA GLY A 193 4.45 -33.24 19.64
C GLY A 193 4.22 -33.59 21.12
N ALA A 194 3.01 -34.08 21.41
CA ALA A 194 2.65 -34.53 22.74
C ALA A 194 3.64 -35.59 23.26
N GLY A 195 4.06 -35.43 24.51
CA GLY A 195 5.08 -36.29 25.13
C GLY A 195 6.52 -35.83 24.92
N SER A 196 6.79 -34.84 24.06
CA SER A 196 8.13 -34.26 23.98
C SER A 196 8.41 -33.27 25.11
N ASP A 197 9.69 -33.09 25.46
CA ASP A 197 10.12 -32.11 26.46
C ASP A 197 9.69 -30.70 26.09
N ARG A 198 9.77 -30.36 24.80
CA ARG A 198 9.29 -29.09 24.26
C ARG A 198 7.82 -28.88 24.58
N TYR A 199 6.97 -29.87 24.30
CA TYR A 199 5.54 -29.77 24.56
C TYR A 199 5.26 -29.60 26.06
N HIS A 200 5.96 -30.37 26.90
CA HIS A 200 5.83 -30.28 28.34
C HIS A 200 6.20 -28.88 28.88
N MET A 201 7.31 -28.31 28.38
CA MET A 201 7.75 -26.96 28.76
C MET A 201 6.76 -25.88 28.34
N VAL A 202 6.27 -25.91 27.09
CA VAL A 202 5.31 -24.92 26.59
C VAL A 202 4.00 -24.99 27.36
N ARG A 203 3.52 -26.19 27.69
CA ARG A 203 2.29 -26.40 28.45
C ARG A 203 2.40 -25.92 29.89
N ASN A 204 3.54 -26.14 30.53
CA ASN A 204 3.78 -25.79 31.93
C ASN A 204 4.42 -24.41 32.15
N LYS A 205 4.67 -23.61 31.10
CA LYS A 205 5.33 -22.30 31.21
C LYS A 205 4.61 -21.31 32.14
N THR A 206 3.32 -21.50 32.42
CA THR A 206 2.56 -20.68 33.37
C THR A 206 3.02 -20.85 34.81
N LYS A 207 3.60 -22.02 35.16
CA LYS A 207 4.18 -22.28 36.49
C LYS A 207 5.43 -21.44 36.77
N LEU A 208 6.07 -20.91 35.71
CA LEU A 208 7.25 -20.06 35.80
C LEU A 208 6.94 -18.58 36.09
N ARG A 209 5.66 -18.22 36.27
CA ARG A 209 5.31 -16.84 36.62
C ARG A 209 5.91 -16.47 37.98
N GLY A 210 6.65 -15.37 38.02
CA GLY A 210 7.31 -14.88 39.23
C GLY A 210 8.71 -15.46 39.49
N THR A 211 9.12 -16.53 38.79
CA THR A 211 10.45 -17.13 38.99
C THR A 211 11.57 -16.36 38.28
N GLY A 212 11.22 -15.43 37.38
CA GLY A 212 12.18 -14.71 36.56
C GLY A 212 12.69 -15.51 35.35
N LEU A 213 12.11 -16.68 35.07
CA LEU A 213 12.35 -17.45 33.85
C LEU A 213 11.14 -17.33 32.90
N TYR A 214 11.41 -16.96 31.66
CA TYR A 214 10.41 -16.83 30.60
C TYR A 214 10.72 -17.76 29.44
N ILE A 215 9.76 -18.61 29.12
CA ILE A 215 9.80 -19.50 27.95
C ILE A 215 8.86 -18.94 26.89
N ARG A 216 9.39 -18.70 25.70
CA ARG A 216 8.61 -18.30 24.52
C ARG A 216 8.96 -19.17 23.31
N GLU A 217 7.99 -19.36 22.44
CA GLU A 217 8.22 -19.98 21.13
C GLU A 217 8.98 -19.00 20.24
N ARG A 218 9.80 -19.54 19.32
CA ARG A 218 10.40 -18.73 18.27
C ARG A 218 9.36 -18.47 17.18
N LEU A 219 9.16 -17.18 16.86
CA LEU A 219 8.20 -16.75 15.85
C LEU A 219 8.91 -16.23 14.61
N THR A 220 8.23 -16.28 13.46
CA THR A 220 8.64 -15.50 12.28
C THR A 220 8.65 -13.99 12.62
N PRO A 221 9.43 -13.16 11.90
CA PRO A 221 9.44 -11.72 12.12
C PRO A 221 8.04 -11.09 12.03
N PHE A 222 7.21 -11.60 11.12
CA PHE A 222 5.84 -11.15 10.94
C PHE A 222 4.95 -11.48 12.16
N ARG A 223 4.94 -12.74 12.61
CA ARG A 223 4.17 -13.12 13.81
C ARG A 223 4.68 -12.45 15.08
N GLN A 224 5.98 -12.19 15.18
CA GLN A 224 6.56 -11.43 16.28
C GLN A 224 6.07 -9.98 16.28
N LYS A 225 5.93 -9.34 15.10
CA LYS A 225 5.32 -8.01 14.96
C LYS A 225 3.88 -8.03 15.47
N LEU A 226 3.06 -8.98 15.00
CA LEU A 226 1.66 -9.14 15.46
C LEU A 226 1.59 -9.33 16.98
N PHE A 227 2.43 -10.21 17.53
CA PHE A 227 2.48 -10.45 18.97
C PHE A 227 2.84 -9.18 19.75
N ASN A 228 3.83 -8.41 19.29
CA ASN A 228 4.25 -7.17 19.95
C ASN A 228 3.16 -6.10 19.91
N GLU A 229 2.45 -5.97 18.79
CA GLU A 229 1.33 -5.03 18.67
C GLU A 229 0.18 -5.43 19.59
N LEU A 230 -0.21 -6.71 19.62
CA LEU A 230 -1.21 -7.22 20.56
C LEU A 230 -0.79 -7.03 22.02
N MET A 231 0.50 -7.21 22.34
CA MET A 231 1.00 -6.92 23.67
C MET A 231 0.82 -5.45 24.07
N ARG A 232 0.86 -4.49 23.14
CA ARG A 232 0.53 -3.07 23.43
C ARG A 232 -0.94 -2.91 23.80
N PHE A 233 -1.86 -3.53 23.04
CA PHE A 233 -3.30 -3.53 23.37
C PHE A 233 -3.56 -4.16 24.74
N LYS A 234 -2.81 -5.22 25.10
CA LYS A 234 -2.90 -5.84 26.43
C LYS A 234 -2.42 -4.89 27.54
N MET A 235 -1.31 -4.19 27.33
CA MET A 235 -0.81 -3.20 28.30
C MET A 235 -1.77 -2.02 28.47
N ALA A 236 -2.44 -1.62 27.39
CA ALA A 236 -3.52 -0.63 27.42
C ALA A 236 -4.83 -1.16 28.04
N ARG A 237 -4.87 -2.43 28.48
CA ARG A 237 -6.05 -3.12 29.03
C ARG A 237 -7.25 -3.21 28.07
N GLN A 238 -7.03 -3.02 26.77
CA GLN A 238 -8.05 -3.17 25.73
C GLN A 238 -8.32 -4.65 25.41
N ILE A 239 -7.32 -5.51 25.59
CA ILE A 239 -7.49 -6.96 25.53
C ILE A 239 -7.03 -7.62 26.83
N SER A 240 -7.71 -8.68 27.22
CA SER A 240 -7.44 -9.46 28.43
C SER A 240 -6.09 -10.16 28.36
N THR A 241 -5.83 -10.91 27.29
CA THR A 241 -4.57 -11.67 27.18
C THR A 241 -4.15 -11.94 25.75
N VAL A 242 -2.84 -12.18 25.60
CA VAL A 242 -2.17 -12.54 24.36
C VAL A 242 -1.22 -13.68 24.69
N PHE A 243 -1.21 -14.72 23.87
CA PHE A 243 -0.30 -15.85 24.04
C PHE A 243 0.00 -16.51 22.69
N THR A 244 1.05 -17.31 22.67
CA THR A 244 1.40 -18.15 21.52
C THR A 244 1.11 -19.61 21.84
N ARG A 245 0.67 -20.33 20.81
CA ARG A 245 0.51 -21.78 20.82
C ARG A 245 0.83 -22.33 19.44
N ASP A 246 1.79 -23.24 19.38
CA ASP A 246 2.24 -23.91 18.16
C ASP A 246 2.69 -22.90 17.07
N GLY A 247 3.30 -21.80 17.52
CA GLY A 247 3.72 -20.69 16.66
C GLY A 247 2.58 -19.81 16.14
N THR A 248 1.32 -20.05 16.52
CA THR A 248 0.18 -19.15 16.23
C THR A 248 -0.03 -18.17 17.38
N VAL A 249 -0.26 -16.90 17.05
CA VAL A 249 -0.56 -15.85 18.03
C VAL A 249 -2.07 -15.83 18.29
N PHE A 250 -2.45 -15.82 19.55
CA PHE A 250 -3.85 -15.75 19.99
C PHE A 250 -4.07 -14.49 20.82
N ALA A 251 -5.21 -13.84 20.60
CA ALA A 251 -5.70 -12.72 21.40
C ALA A 251 -7.06 -13.07 22.02
N VAL A 252 -7.29 -12.58 23.24
CA VAL A 252 -8.54 -12.71 23.98
C VAL A 252 -8.97 -11.30 24.39
N VAL A 253 -10.11 -10.82 23.88
CA VAL A 253 -10.60 -9.46 24.10
C VAL A 253 -11.12 -9.33 25.53
N GLY A 254 -12.25 -9.96 25.85
CA GLY A 254 -12.83 -10.01 27.19
C GLY A 254 -12.50 -11.28 27.98
N ARG A 255 -12.78 -11.30 29.28
CA ARG A 255 -12.55 -12.48 30.14
C ARG A 255 -13.38 -13.71 29.78
N ARG A 256 -14.53 -13.51 29.14
CA ARG A 256 -15.45 -14.57 28.70
C ARG A 256 -15.29 -14.93 27.22
N ASP A 257 -14.42 -14.22 26.50
CA ASP A 257 -14.26 -14.42 25.07
C ASP A 257 -13.35 -15.61 24.79
N GLN A 258 -13.66 -16.33 23.72
CA GLN A 258 -12.80 -17.40 23.23
C GLN A 258 -11.51 -16.82 22.62
N PRO A 259 -10.35 -17.49 22.78
CA PRO A 259 -9.11 -17.11 22.12
C PRO A 259 -9.26 -17.12 20.59
N ARG A 260 -8.88 -16.02 19.96
CA ARG A 260 -8.94 -15.87 18.51
C ARG A 260 -7.54 -15.90 17.89
N PRO A 261 -7.31 -16.73 16.86
CA PRO A 261 -6.02 -16.73 16.17
C PRO A 261 -5.85 -15.47 15.33
N VAL A 262 -4.70 -14.82 15.47
CA VAL A 262 -4.32 -13.64 14.68
C VAL A 262 -3.15 -14.03 13.80
N ARG A 263 -3.47 -14.45 12.57
CA ARG A 263 -2.49 -14.91 11.57
C ARG A 263 -2.14 -13.85 10.54
N THR A 264 -2.97 -12.83 10.37
CA THR A 264 -2.85 -11.84 9.28
C THR A 264 -3.09 -10.43 9.79
N GLU A 265 -2.60 -9.43 9.06
CA GLU A 265 -2.87 -8.02 9.40
C GLU A 265 -4.37 -7.74 9.31
N ALA A 266 -5.10 -8.31 8.34
CA ALA A 266 -6.55 -8.19 8.24
C ALA A 266 -7.31 -8.81 9.44
N ALA A 267 -6.78 -9.88 10.06
CA ALA A 267 -7.36 -10.42 11.29
C ALA A 267 -7.13 -9.47 12.48
N MET A 268 -5.96 -8.83 12.54
CA MET A 268 -5.64 -7.83 13.54
C MET A 268 -6.47 -6.55 13.37
N GLU A 269 -6.67 -6.06 12.14
CA GLU A 269 -7.55 -4.92 11.86
C GLU A 269 -8.99 -5.19 12.27
N ARG A 270 -9.51 -6.39 12.01
CA ARG A 270 -10.85 -6.80 12.48
C ARG A 270 -10.94 -6.78 14.00
N LEU A 271 -9.90 -7.24 14.69
CA LEU A 271 -9.82 -7.16 16.16
C LEU A 271 -9.84 -5.68 16.62
N ILE A 272 -9.06 -4.82 15.97
CA ILE A 272 -8.99 -3.38 16.32
C ILE A 272 -10.35 -2.71 16.12
N ARG A 273 -11.04 -2.96 14.99
CA ARG A 273 -12.39 -2.41 14.76
C ARG A 273 -13.36 -2.85 15.85
N GLN A 274 -13.34 -4.14 16.20
CA GLN A 274 -14.18 -4.65 17.28
C GLN A 274 -13.86 -3.98 18.63
N LEU A 275 -12.58 -3.71 18.92
CA LEU A 275 -12.20 -2.98 20.14
C LEU A 275 -12.76 -1.55 20.14
N MET A 276 -12.74 -0.88 19.00
CA MET A 276 -13.33 0.46 18.87
C MET A 276 -14.86 0.43 19.05
N ASP A 277 -15.53 -0.58 18.51
CA ASP A 277 -16.97 -0.75 18.67
C ASP A 277 -17.35 -0.97 20.14
N ILE A 278 -16.60 -1.82 20.86
CA ILE A 278 -16.78 -2.04 22.31
C ILE A 278 -16.56 -0.74 23.10
N GLU A 279 -15.50 0.02 22.78
CA GLU A 279 -15.24 1.30 23.45
C GLU A 279 -16.34 2.34 23.20
N LEU A 280 -16.95 2.34 22.01
CA LEU A 280 -18.08 3.21 21.69
C LEU A 280 -19.34 2.80 22.45
N ASP A 281 -19.64 1.51 22.50
CA ASP A 281 -20.78 0.96 23.24
C ASP A 281 -20.67 1.26 24.74
N ASP A 282 -19.49 1.08 25.33
CA ASP A 282 -19.23 1.38 26.76
C ASP A 282 -19.45 2.88 27.05
N ARG A 283 -19.01 3.78 26.16
CA ARG A 283 -19.25 5.22 26.31
C ARG A 283 -20.72 5.58 26.22
N GLN A 284 -21.44 4.96 25.27
CA GLN A 284 -22.87 5.21 25.09
C GLN A 284 -23.68 4.70 26.29
N GLN A 285 -23.35 3.52 26.82
CA GLN A 285 -23.97 2.99 28.04
C GLN A 285 -23.72 3.88 29.26
N MET A 286 -22.50 4.42 29.42
CA MET A 286 -22.20 5.36 30.50
C MET A 286 -23.00 6.66 30.36
N ALA A 287 -23.10 7.21 29.14
CA ALA A 287 -23.91 8.41 28.87
C ALA A 287 -25.40 8.18 29.13
N ASP A 288 -25.93 7.01 28.78
CA ASP A 288 -27.31 6.62 29.07
C ASP A 288 -27.54 6.44 30.58
N GLN A 289 -26.57 5.86 31.29
CA GLN A 289 -26.63 5.69 32.74
C GLN A 289 -26.61 7.04 33.46
N ASP A 290 -25.78 7.98 33.01
CA ASP A 290 -25.72 9.34 33.54
C ASP A 290 -27.00 10.12 33.23
N SER A 291 -27.57 9.96 32.03
CA SER A 291 -28.87 10.54 31.67
C SER A 291 -30.01 9.99 32.54
N ARG A 292 -30.00 8.68 32.85
CA ARG A 292 -30.97 8.06 33.77
C ARG A 292 -30.79 8.57 35.20
N ARG A 293 -29.55 8.76 35.65
CA ARG A 293 -29.26 9.33 36.97
C ARG A 293 -29.70 10.79 37.07
N ALA A 294 -29.44 11.61 36.06
CA ALA A 294 -29.89 13.00 36.01
C ALA A 294 -31.42 13.11 36.06
N ARG A 295 -32.15 12.26 35.32
CA ARG A 295 -33.62 12.20 35.38
C ARG A 295 -34.18 11.70 36.70
N ALA A 296 -33.43 10.90 37.46
CA ALA A 296 -33.86 10.42 38.77
C ALA A 296 -33.73 11.47 39.88
N ILE A 297 -33.01 12.58 39.63
CA ILE A 297 -32.67 13.60 40.65
C ILE A 297 -33.58 14.83 40.59
N GLU A 298 -34.45 15.00 39.58
CA GLU A 298 -35.37 16.16 39.52
C GLU A 298 -36.82 15.81 39.12
N PRO A 299 -37.85 16.38 39.80
CA PRO A 299 -37.95 16.51 41.25
C PRO A 299 -39.35 16.12 41.79
N GLU A 300 -39.39 15.58 43.00
CA GLU A 300 -40.61 15.44 43.81
C GLU A 300 -41.11 16.79 44.38
N GLU A 301 -40.65 17.93 43.85
CA GLU A 301 -41.03 19.28 44.30
C GLU A 301 -42.21 19.89 43.51
N ALA A 302 -42.71 19.24 42.46
CA ALA A 302 -43.85 19.75 41.68
C ALA A 302 -45.24 19.52 42.34
N SER A 303 -45.32 18.91 43.52
CA SER A 303 -46.61 18.63 44.21
C SER A 303 -46.91 19.55 45.42
N ARG A 304 -46.19 20.66 45.60
CA ARG A 304 -46.56 21.70 46.58
C ARG A 304 -46.75 23.07 45.92
N SER A 305 -47.79 23.18 45.09
CA SER A 305 -48.43 24.47 44.82
C SER A 305 -49.53 24.71 45.86
N GLY A 306 -49.27 25.65 46.75
CA GLY A 306 -50.23 26.24 47.67
C GLY A 306 -50.07 27.76 47.68
N THR A 307 -50.64 28.40 46.67
CA THR A 307 -51.35 29.70 46.73
C THR A 307 -50.63 30.91 47.36
N THR A 308 -50.19 31.87 46.54
CA THR A 308 -50.73 33.26 46.55
C THR A 308 -50.20 34.10 45.37
N PRO A 309 -51.04 34.94 44.70
CA PRO A 309 -50.60 35.87 43.67
C PRO A 309 -50.54 37.31 44.21
N ALA A 310 -49.52 38.10 43.83
CA ALA A 310 -49.65 39.54 43.64
C ALA A 310 -48.35 40.20 43.11
N ARG A 311 -48.56 41.09 42.11
CA ARG A 311 -47.85 42.38 41.90
C ARG A 311 -46.47 42.28 41.25
N GLN A 312 -46.31 42.46 39.93
CA GLN A 312 -46.50 43.65 39.08
C GLN A 312 -45.58 44.83 39.46
N GLU A 313 -44.62 45.10 38.56
CA GLU A 313 -43.76 46.28 38.30
C GLU A 313 -42.37 45.72 37.94
N GLY A 314 -41.76 45.94 36.78
CA GLY A 314 -41.62 47.15 35.97
C GLY A 314 -40.10 47.32 35.68
N PRO A 315 -39.67 47.81 34.50
CA PRO A 315 -38.35 47.47 33.93
C PRO A 315 -37.28 48.58 34.05
N ALA A 316 -36.00 48.19 34.02
CA ALA A 316 -34.85 49.06 33.68
C ALA A 316 -33.70 48.15 33.19
N LEU A 317 -33.29 48.17 31.91
CA LEU A 317 -32.31 49.10 31.32
C LEU A 317 -31.06 49.33 32.19
N ALA A 318 -29.92 48.77 31.80
CA ALA A 318 -28.72 49.50 31.36
C ALA A 318 -27.41 48.67 31.54
N THR A 319 -26.60 48.72 30.47
CA THR A 319 -25.13 48.89 30.46
C THR A 319 -24.20 47.95 31.24
N GLY A 320 -23.40 47.19 30.48
CA GLY A 320 -21.96 47.44 30.29
C GLY A 320 -21.03 47.39 31.50
N GLY A 321 -19.95 46.63 31.38
CA GLY A 321 -18.80 46.73 32.29
C GLY A 321 -17.84 45.57 32.19
N ASP A 322 -16.84 45.71 31.31
CA ASP A 322 -15.57 44.99 31.40
C ASP A 322 -14.92 45.21 32.77
N THR A 323 -14.31 44.17 33.34
CA THR A 323 -13.11 44.36 34.17
C THR A 323 -12.28 43.08 34.21
N GLU A 324 -11.13 43.14 33.55
CA GLU A 324 -9.94 42.36 33.87
C GLU A 324 -9.55 42.57 35.34
N ARG A 325 -9.15 41.51 36.04
CA ARG A 325 -7.85 41.43 36.75
C ARG A 325 -7.69 40.13 37.54
N SER A 326 -6.59 39.46 37.20
CA SER A 326 -5.63 38.73 38.02
C SER A 326 -5.93 38.58 39.52
N ALA A 327 -5.78 37.36 40.04
CA ALA A 327 -4.74 37.07 41.04
C ALA A 327 -4.63 35.57 41.32
N GLU A 328 -3.38 35.15 41.39
CA GLU A 328 -2.88 33.87 41.89
C GLU A 328 -3.41 33.56 43.30
N ARG A 329 -3.59 32.28 43.62
CA ARG A 329 -3.18 31.74 44.92
C ARG A 329 -3.07 30.21 44.88
N HIS A 330 -1.84 29.79 45.14
CA HIS A 330 -1.45 28.49 45.63
C HIS A 330 -2.31 28.03 46.81
N THR A 331 -2.77 26.79 46.76
CA THR A 331 -2.92 25.95 47.97
C THR A 331 -2.62 24.51 47.62
N GLU A 332 -1.38 24.14 47.94
CA GLU A 332 -0.93 22.80 48.24
C GLU A 332 -1.80 22.22 49.36
N GLN A 333 -2.52 21.13 49.09
CA GLN A 333 -3.08 20.29 50.16
C GLN A 333 -2.79 18.82 49.88
N HIS A 334 -1.90 18.31 50.73
CA HIS A 334 -1.59 16.90 50.94
C HIS A 334 -2.85 16.05 51.07
N ARG A 335 -2.94 14.98 50.27
CA ARG A 335 -3.80 13.82 50.56
C ARG A 335 -2.96 12.71 51.19
N PRO A 336 -3.33 12.19 52.36
CA PRO A 336 -2.67 11.03 52.95
C PRO A 336 -3.14 9.73 52.30
N VAL A 337 -2.18 8.82 52.13
CA VAL A 337 -2.37 7.41 51.75
C VAL A 337 -2.84 6.63 52.97
N PRO A 338 -3.95 5.86 52.92
CA PRO A 338 -4.21 4.87 53.94
C PRO A 338 -3.47 3.57 53.60
N ALA A 339 -2.52 3.22 54.47
CA ALA A 339 -2.04 1.86 54.64
C ALA A 339 -3.20 1.00 55.17
N GLY A 340 -3.45 -0.14 54.52
CA GLY A 340 -4.44 -1.12 54.94
C GLY A 340 -3.85 -2.51 54.92
N ASP A 341 -3.32 -2.92 56.08
CA ASP A 341 -3.15 -4.32 56.46
C ASP A 341 -4.52 -5.01 56.55
N ARG A 342 -4.61 -6.24 56.03
CA ARG A 342 -5.56 -7.33 56.38
C ARG A 342 -5.19 -8.55 55.52
N VAL A 343 -4.42 -9.50 56.06
CA VAL A 343 -4.86 -10.65 56.88
C VAL A 343 -6.01 -11.44 56.23
N GLY A 344 -5.62 -12.60 55.68
CA GLY A 344 -6.27 -13.91 55.86
C GLY A 344 -7.76 -14.03 55.61
N ALA A 345 -8.13 -14.65 54.49
CA ALA A 345 -9.31 -15.50 54.41
C ALA A 345 -9.08 -16.57 53.34
N GLU A 346 -8.76 -17.78 53.81
CA GLU A 346 -8.88 -19.02 53.07
C GLU A 346 -10.34 -19.17 52.62
N ARG A 347 -10.55 -19.48 51.34
CA ARG A 347 -11.86 -19.89 50.85
C ARG A 347 -11.69 -21.09 49.92
N GLU A 348 -12.10 -22.22 50.46
CA GLU A 348 -12.17 -23.54 49.84
C GLU A 348 -12.93 -23.51 48.52
N GLU A 349 -12.35 -24.16 47.51
CA GLU A 349 -13.02 -24.52 46.25
C GLU A 349 -13.87 -25.78 46.46
N PRO A 350 -15.13 -25.83 45.99
CA PRO A 350 -15.86 -27.08 45.93
C PRO A 350 -15.42 -27.88 44.71
N ARG A 351 -14.95 -29.09 44.99
CA ARG A 351 -14.77 -30.19 44.04
C ARG A 351 -16.08 -30.41 43.26
N GLN A 352 -16.03 -30.27 41.94
CA GLN A 352 -17.08 -30.80 41.07
C GLN A 352 -16.61 -32.07 40.37
N SER A 353 -17.53 -33.02 40.45
CA SER A 353 -17.46 -34.44 40.15
C SER A 353 -17.25 -34.76 38.68
N VAL A 354 -16.47 -35.82 38.48
CA VAL A 354 -16.36 -36.61 37.27
C VAL A 354 -17.75 -37.10 36.85
N GLY A 355 -18.14 -36.77 35.63
CA GLY A 355 -19.32 -37.32 34.96
C GLY A 355 -18.89 -37.88 33.62
N ASP A 356 -18.79 -39.20 33.55
CA ASP A 356 -18.74 -39.97 32.32
C ASP A 356 -19.97 -39.69 31.46
N GLY A 357 -19.74 -39.52 30.16
CA GLY A 357 -20.78 -39.24 29.18
C GLY A 357 -20.29 -39.57 27.78
N VAL A 358 -20.12 -40.87 27.52
CA VAL A 358 -19.91 -41.43 26.20
C VAL A 358 -21.21 -41.27 25.40
N MET A 359 -21.21 -40.42 24.39
CA MET A 359 -22.23 -40.45 23.33
C MET A 359 -21.51 -40.36 22.00
N ALA A 360 -21.48 -41.51 21.33
CA ALA A 360 -21.19 -41.64 19.93
C ALA A 360 -22.16 -40.77 19.12
N VAL A 361 -21.63 -39.97 18.20
CA VAL A 361 -22.40 -39.44 17.08
C VAL A 361 -21.68 -39.91 15.82
N GLU A 362 -22.29 -40.96 15.30
CA GLU A 362 -22.18 -41.49 13.95
C GLU A 362 -22.63 -40.40 12.97
N GLU A 363 -21.68 -39.81 12.23
CA GLU A 363 -22.00 -38.86 11.17
C GLU A 363 -21.59 -39.47 9.82
N ALA A 364 -22.60 -39.64 8.98
CA ALA A 364 -22.59 -40.35 7.73
C ALA A 364 -21.62 -39.73 6.72
N ALA A 365 -20.76 -40.59 6.17
CA ALA A 365 -19.97 -40.30 4.98
C ALA A 365 -20.89 -40.27 3.75
N ALA A 366 -21.09 -39.08 3.18
CA ALA A 366 -21.60 -38.94 1.82
C ALA A 366 -20.42 -39.08 0.85
N GLU A 367 -20.42 -40.18 0.11
CA GLU A 367 -19.50 -40.49 -0.99
C GLU A 367 -19.53 -39.41 -2.07
N LEU A 368 -18.35 -38.90 -2.43
CA LEU A 368 -18.12 -38.16 -3.67
C LEU A 368 -17.48 -39.12 -4.68
N PRO A 369 -17.94 -39.17 -5.95
CA PRO A 369 -17.37 -40.08 -6.95
C PRO A 369 -15.98 -39.60 -7.43
N PRO A 370 -15.11 -40.54 -7.86
CA PRO A 370 -13.78 -40.23 -8.37
C PRO A 370 -13.85 -39.57 -9.75
N ALA A 371 -13.16 -38.44 -9.90
CA ALA A 371 -12.97 -37.75 -11.16
C ALA A 371 -11.81 -38.39 -11.96
N ASP A 372 -12.11 -39.46 -12.69
CA ASP A 372 -11.25 -40.00 -13.74
C ASP A 372 -11.97 -39.88 -15.09
N SER A 373 -11.59 -38.88 -15.88
CA SER A 373 -11.78 -38.86 -17.33
C SER A 373 -10.77 -37.92 -17.99
N PRO A 374 -10.01 -38.40 -19.00
CA PRO A 374 -8.95 -37.63 -19.65
C PRO A 374 -9.51 -36.60 -20.65
N PRO A 375 -8.82 -35.46 -20.87
CA PRO A 375 -9.19 -34.53 -21.93
C PRO A 375 -8.85 -35.09 -23.32
N PRO A 376 -9.67 -34.82 -24.35
CA PRO A 376 -9.40 -35.26 -25.71
C PRO A 376 -8.25 -34.48 -26.35
N ALA A 377 -7.50 -35.20 -27.19
CA ALA A 377 -6.43 -34.69 -28.02
C ALA A 377 -6.95 -33.61 -28.99
N GLY A 378 -6.34 -32.43 -28.94
CA GLY A 378 -6.58 -31.30 -29.83
C GLY A 378 -5.27 -30.71 -30.31
N SER A 379 -5.10 -30.74 -31.63
CA SER A 379 -3.92 -30.44 -32.43
C SER A 379 -3.21 -29.11 -32.16
N GLY A 380 -1.88 -29.19 -32.06
CA GLY A 380 -0.95 -28.51 -32.96
C GLY A 380 -0.89 -26.98 -32.96
N SER A 381 0.16 -26.43 -32.33
CA SER A 381 0.94 -25.33 -32.91
C SER A 381 2.28 -25.24 -32.20
N GLY A 382 3.36 -25.52 -32.94
CA GLY A 382 4.72 -25.48 -32.42
C GLY A 382 5.19 -24.07 -32.12
N PHE A 383 5.99 -23.93 -31.07
CA PHE A 383 6.95 -22.85 -30.92
C PHE A 383 8.17 -23.38 -30.17
N GLY A 384 9.35 -23.10 -30.74
CA GLY A 384 10.63 -23.70 -30.40
C GLY A 384 11.11 -23.41 -28.98
N SER A 385 11.68 -24.44 -28.37
CA SER A 385 12.47 -24.36 -27.15
C SER A 385 13.87 -23.81 -27.46
N LEU A 386 14.19 -22.63 -26.91
CA LEU A 386 15.56 -22.16 -26.80
C LEU A 386 16.12 -22.61 -25.45
N SER A 387 16.94 -23.65 -25.48
CA SER A 387 17.83 -24.05 -24.40
C SER A 387 19.05 -23.11 -24.39
N VAL A 388 19.22 -22.32 -23.32
CA VAL A 388 20.47 -21.61 -23.05
C VAL A 388 21.17 -22.31 -21.89
N SER A 389 22.21 -23.04 -22.27
CA SER A 389 23.28 -23.55 -21.42
C SER A 389 24.23 -22.40 -21.06
N GLY A 390 24.31 -22.07 -19.77
CA GLY A 390 25.27 -21.11 -19.22
C GLY A 390 26.33 -21.82 -18.40
N SER A 391 27.41 -22.24 -19.07
CA SER A 391 28.66 -22.70 -18.45
C SER A 391 29.45 -21.52 -17.88
N GLY A 392 30.11 -21.74 -16.75
CA GLY A 392 30.87 -20.74 -16.00
C GLY A 392 32.12 -20.20 -16.69
N GLY A 393 32.65 -19.13 -16.10
CA GLY A 393 33.93 -18.53 -16.47
C GLY A 393 34.47 -17.69 -15.32
N ALA A 394 35.48 -18.24 -14.65
CA ALA A 394 36.35 -17.53 -13.71
C ALA A 394 37.24 -16.54 -14.47
N TRP A 395 37.33 -15.30 -14.01
CA TRP A 395 38.29 -14.31 -14.52
C TRP A 395 39.15 -13.79 -13.37
N THR A 396 40.42 -14.19 -13.40
CA THR A 396 41.54 -13.58 -12.69
C THR A 396 42.10 -12.44 -13.54
N GLY A 397 42.43 -11.30 -12.93
CA GLY A 397 42.96 -10.16 -13.67
C GLY A 397 43.54 -9.07 -12.79
N ARG A 398 44.77 -9.27 -12.31
CA ARG A 398 45.65 -8.25 -11.74
C ARG A 398 46.01 -7.19 -12.79
N ARG A 399 46.00 -5.90 -12.43
CA ARG A 399 47.00 -4.90 -12.88
C ARG A 399 47.30 -3.88 -11.76
N ARG A 400 48.53 -3.39 -11.81
CA ARG A 400 49.35 -2.76 -10.76
C ARG A 400 49.09 -1.25 -10.56
N ALA A 401 49.54 -0.79 -9.38
CA ALA A 401 49.75 0.58 -8.90
C ALA A 401 50.83 1.39 -9.67
N PRO A 402 51.05 2.67 -9.29
CA PRO A 402 52.24 3.03 -8.46
C PRO A 402 51.90 4.08 -7.36
N SER A 403 52.28 3.96 -6.08
CA SER A 403 53.59 4.10 -5.38
C SER A 403 53.73 5.45 -4.66
N VAL A 404 54.13 5.45 -3.38
CA VAL A 404 55.23 6.22 -2.73
C VAL A 404 55.05 6.19 -1.19
N GLY A 405 56.09 5.76 -0.45
CA GLY A 405 56.28 6.05 0.99
C GLY A 405 56.72 4.88 1.89
N GLU A 406 58.03 4.58 1.90
CA GLU A 406 58.81 3.64 2.74
C GLU A 406 59.05 4.13 4.23
N PRO A 407 59.97 3.56 5.06
CA PRO A 407 60.14 2.16 5.54
C PRO A 407 60.49 2.05 7.07
N GLN A 408 60.63 0.81 7.59
CA GLN A 408 61.57 0.28 8.65
C GLN A 408 60.90 -0.86 9.46
N ARG A 409 61.51 -1.95 9.94
CA ARG A 409 62.80 -2.66 9.80
C ARG A 409 62.56 -4.11 10.31
N ALA A 410 63.17 -5.13 9.70
CA ALA A 410 63.25 -6.53 10.19
C ALA A 410 64.43 -6.68 11.20
N PRO A 411 64.69 -7.85 11.87
CA PRO A 411 65.08 -9.17 11.29
C PRO A 411 64.35 -10.39 11.93
N SER A 412 64.03 -11.49 11.23
CA SER A 412 64.80 -12.70 10.83
C SER A 412 65.02 -13.76 11.93
N ASP A 413 64.57 -15.00 11.69
CA ASP A 413 65.41 -16.22 11.57
C ASP A 413 64.58 -17.52 11.58
N GLY A 414 64.95 -18.48 10.71
CA GLY A 414 64.78 -19.91 11.00
C GLY A 414 63.98 -20.78 10.01
N GLU A 415 64.57 -21.14 8.88
CA GLU A 415 64.31 -22.36 8.08
C GLU A 415 65.36 -23.45 8.46
N PRO A 416 65.45 -24.67 7.87
CA PRO A 416 64.51 -25.48 7.07
C PRO A 416 64.54 -27.01 7.44
N ARG A 417 63.73 -27.88 6.75
CA ARG A 417 64.22 -29.14 6.10
C ARG A 417 63.13 -30.01 5.41
N ARG A 418 63.37 -30.22 4.10
CA ARG A 418 63.41 -31.46 3.27
C ARG A 418 62.21 -32.45 3.15
N ALA A 419 61.79 -32.61 1.88
CA ALA A 419 61.13 -33.76 1.21
C ALA A 419 62.16 -34.92 0.92
N PRO A 420 61.93 -36.02 0.12
CA PRO A 420 60.86 -36.37 -0.87
C PRO A 420 60.51 -37.92 -0.91
N PRO A 421 60.26 -38.63 -2.06
CA PRO A 421 59.09 -38.65 -2.99
C PRO A 421 58.55 -40.08 -3.37
N GLY A 422 57.51 -40.15 -4.21
CA GLY A 422 57.10 -41.31 -5.06
C GLY A 422 55.62 -41.18 -5.49
N GLY A 423 55.10 -41.56 -6.66
CA GLY A 423 55.59 -42.18 -7.89
C GLY A 423 54.36 -42.55 -8.78
N GLU A 424 54.50 -42.37 -10.10
CA GLU A 424 53.93 -43.13 -11.25
C GLU A 424 52.40 -43.24 -11.60
N LEU A 425 52.10 -42.72 -12.81
CA LEU A 425 51.53 -43.36 -14.03
C LEU A 425 50.23 -44.21 -14.00
N ARG A 426 49.22 -43.78 -14.79
CA ARG A 426 48.56 -44.60 -15.84
C ARG A 426 47.61 -43.78 -16.75
N ALA A 427 47.78 -43.94 -18.07
CA ALA A 427 46.80 -43.64 -19.15
C ALA A 427 45.83 -44.85 -19.31
N PRO A 428 44.77 -44.90 -20.20
CA PRO A 428 44.78 -44.61 -21.66
C PRO A 428 43.40 -44.07 -22.20
N PRO A 429 42.93 -44.34 -23.46
CA PRO A 429 43.21 -43.53 -24.67
C PRO A 429 41.98 -43.11 -25.52
N GLY A 430 42.19 -42.13 -26.41
CA GLY A 430 41.96 -42.24 -27.87
C GLY A 430 40.55 -42.24 -28.50
N GLY A 431 40.36 -41.35 -29.50
CA GLY A 431 39.34 -41.46 -30.57
C GLY A 431 38.88 -40.10 -31.12
N ARG A 432 39.62 -39.40 -32.00
CA ARG A 432 39.56 -39.42 -33.49
C ARG A 432 38.15 -39.21 -34.11
N SER A 433 37.96 -38.06 -34.76
CA SER A 433 37.63 -37.89 -36.21
C SER A 433 37.15 -36.45 -36.44
N GLY A 434 37.80 -35.65 -37.29
CA GLY A 434 37.47 -35.43 -38.72
C GLY A 434 37.04 -33.95 -38.85
N GLY A 435 37.76 -33.06 -39.55
CA GLY A 435 37.66 -32.84 -41.01
C GLY A 435 36.27 -32.23 -41.35
N CYS A 436 36.07 -31.13 -42.07
CA CYS A 436 36.80 -30.55 -43.19
C CYS A 436 36.32 -29.09 -43.43
N ASP A 437 37.21 -28.25 -43.96
CA ASP A 437 37.07 -27.31 -45.08
C ASP A 437 35.83 -26.40 -45.29
N GLY A 438 36.10 -25.14 -45.63
CA GLY A 438 35.20 -24.36 -46.48
C GLY A 438 35.20 -22.83 -46.31
N ARG A 439 36.23 -22.15 -46.82
CA ARG A 439 36.13 -20.74 -47.31
C ARG A 439 35.63 -20.78 -48.76
N PRO A 440 34.85 -19.79 -49.25
CA PRO A 440 35.39 -18.52 -49.80
C PRO A 440 34.50 -17.28 -49.48
N SER A 441 35.03 -16.07 -49.26
CA SER A 441 35.50 -15.00 -50.19
C SER A 441 34.40 -14.15 -50.87
N ALA A 442 34.67 -12.83 -50.87
CA ALA A 442 34.11 -11.72 -51.65
C ALA A 442 32.67 -11.26 -51.34
N ALA A 443 32.26 -9.99 -51.51
CA ALA A 443 32.91 -8.69 -51.62
C ALA A 443 31.80 -7.62 -51.57
N ALA A 444 32.20 -6.41 -51.21
CA ALA A 444 31.71 -5.12 -51.74
C ALA A 444 30.45 -4.42 -51.18
N GLU A 445 30.68 -3.11 -51.05
CA GLU A 445 29.79 -1.95 -51.23
C GLU A 445 29.37 -1.10 -50.01
N ARG A 446 29.80 0.17 -50.12
CA ARG A 446 29.46 1.40 -49.39
C ARG A 446 27.98 1.76 -49.73
N ALA A 447 27.19 2.59 -49.03
CA ALA A 447 27.42 3.80 -48.23
C ALA A 447 26.10 4.14 -47.47
N PRO A 448 25.89 5.40 -47.02
CA PRO A 448 25.77 5.84 -45.62
C PRO A 448 24.32 5.95 -45.12
N VAL A 449 24.12 6.29 -43.83
CA VAL A 449 23.08 7.23 -43.33
C VAL A 449 23.09 7.26 -41.80
N VAL A 450 23.35 8.48 -41.28
CA VAL A 450 22.70 9.19 -40.16
C VAL A 450 22.56 8.47 -38.81
N GLY A 451 23.13 9.10 -37.78
CA GLY A 451 23.06 8.64 -36.39
C GLY A 451 21.75 9.00 -35.69
N GLU A 452 21.62 8.53 -34.46
CA GLU A 452 21.19 9.31 -33.29
C GLU A 452 21.24 8.42 -32.05
N ASP A 453 21.76 9.00 -30.98
CA ASP A 453 21.86 8.40 -29.66
C ASP A 453 20.47 8.13 -29.07
N GLY A 454 20.23 6.88 -28.68
CA GLY A 454 18.99 6.44 -28.04
C GLY A 454 19.21 5.35 -27.00
N ARG A 455 20.21 5.51 -26.13
CA ARG A 455 20.41 4.62 -24.98
C ARG A 455 19.34 4.86 -23.91
N LEU A 456 18.27 4.08 -23.94
CA LEU A 456 17.43 3.86 -22.77
C LEU A 456 18.16 2.91 -21.81
N GLN A 457 18.60 3.46 -20.69
CA GLN A 457 19.12 2.68 -19.55
C GLN A 457 17.98 1.87 -18.94
N ALA A 458 18.15 0.55 -18.90
CA ALA A 458 17.30 -0.34 -18.13
C ALA A 458 17.58 -0.11 -16.63
N LEU A 459 16.60 0.43 -15.91
CA LEU A 459 16.64 0.57 -14.45
C LEU A 459 16.23 -0.76 -13.78
N ALA A 460 17.09 -1.23 -12.88
CA ALA A 460 16.91 -2.45 -12.10
C ALA A 460 15.69 -2.38 -11.13
N PRO A 461 15.02 -3.51 -10.84
CA PRO A 461 13.71 -3.57 -10.19
C PRO A 461 13.76 -3.52 -8.65
N SER A 462 14.57 -2.65 -8.03
CA SER A 462 14.72 -2.60 -6.56
C SER A 462 14.32 -1.27 -5.90
N LYS A 463 13.71 -0.33 -6.63
CA LYS A 463 13.28 0.98 -6.07
C LYS A 463 11.78 1.31 -6.23
N VAL A 464 10.94 0.34 -6.57
CA VAL A 464 9.49 0.57 -6.80
C VAL A 464 8.67 0.66 -5.50
N ARG A 465 9.18 0.20 -4.35
CA ARG A 465 8.38 0.13 -3.10
C ARG A 465 8.32 1.42 -2.25
N GLN A 466 9.08 2.47 -2.57
CA GLN A 466 9.14 3.68 -1.71
C GLN A 466 8.62 4.97 -2.37
N ARG A 467 8.28 4.98 -3.67
CA ARG A 467 7.71 6.16 -4.33
C ARG A 467 6.18 6.16 -4.46
N PHE A 468 5.50 5.02 -4.27
CA PHE A 468 4.05 4.93 -4.47
C PHE A 468 3.17 5.39 -3.29
N ARG A 469 3.72 5.76 -2.13
CA ARG A 469 2.95 6.35 -1.01
C ARG A 469 3.03 7.89 -0.92
N GLY A 470 3.91 8.54 -1.68
CA GLY A 470 4.05 10.01 -1.68
C GLY A 470 3.16 10.73 -2.70
N ASP A 471 2.88 10.12 -3.85
CA ASP A 471 2.31 10.83 -4.99
C ASP A 471 0.77 10.80 -5.08
N LEU A 472 0.08 9.96 -4.30
CA LEU A 472 -1.39 9.95 -4.28
C LEU A 472 -2.02 11.15 -3.55
N ARG A 473 -1.25 11.90 -2.74
CA ARG A 473 -1.73 13.15 -2.12
C ARG A 473 -1.49 14.39 -2.98
N GLN A 474 -0.58 14.32 -3.96
CA GLN A 474 -0.35 15.44 -4.88
C GLN A 474 -1.28 15.41 -6.10
N PHE A 475 -1.78 14.25 -6.51
CA PHE A 475 -2.73 14.16 -7.62
C PHE A 475 -4.18 14.62 -7.29
N VAL A 476 -4.55 14.72 -6.01
CA VAL A 476 -5.87 15.22 -5.60
C VAL A 476 -5.88 16.76 -5.41
N THR A 477 -4.72 17.43 -5.44
CA THR A 477 -4.61 18.87 -5.14
C THR A 477 -4.28 19.75 -6.36
N VAL A 478 -4.20 19.17 -7.57
CA VAL A 478 -3.87 19.92 -8.81
C VAL A 478 -5.08 20.22 -9.70
N HIS A 479 -6.27 19.70 -9.38
CA HIS A 479 -7.52 20.05 -10.09
C HIS A 479 -8.46 21.02 -9.35
N SER A 480 -7.98 21.77 -8.36
CA SER A 480 -8.79 22.82 -7.70
C SER A 480 -8.36 24.27 -8.02
N LYS A 481 -7.52 24.48 -9.03
CA LYS A 481 -7.16 25.83 -9.51
C LYS A 481 -7.26 25.92 -11.03
N SER A 482 -8.48 25.80 -11.54
CA SER A 482 -8.90 26.38 -12.81
C SER A 482 -10.39 26.09 -12.96
N ASP A 483 -11.20 26.91 -12.28
CA ASP A 483 -12.55 27.33 -12.69
C ASP A 483 -13.02 28.53 -11.88
#